data_AF-A0A380FH12-F1
#
_entry.id   AF-A0A380FH12-F1
#
_cell.length_a   1.000
_cell.length_b   1.000
_cell.length_c   1.000
_cell.angle_alpha   90.00
_cell.angle_beta   90.00
_cell.angle_gamma   90.00
#
_symmetry.space_group_name_H-M   'P 1'
#
loop_
_entity.id
_entity.type
_entity.pdbx_description
1 polymer ?
#
loop_
_entity_poly.entity_id
_entity_poly.type
_entity_poly.pdbx_seq_one_letter_code
_entity_poly.pdbx_strand_id
1 'polypeptide(L)'
;MQGYIVFYNEFVDIQELYILCAAMITDYSSTIFDYAHLNKPIFLLQEDNSQYKQDVGFYFDINEVGRFPEAALNETKLATQLTRVGAIDYSQMISRLMKNDKSNSSENILKYIFTDNIEKSG
;
A
#
# COMPACT_ATOMS: atom_id res chain seq x y z
N MET A 1 24.75 18.63 11.05
CA MET A 1 23.71 17.72 11.57
C MET A 1 22.82 17.33 10.40
N GLN A 2 22.78 16.06 10.01
CA GLN A 2 21.75 15.58 9.09
C GLN A 2 20.47 15.47 9.92
N GLY A 3 19.50 16.35 9.70
CA GLY A 3 18.20 16.26 10.36
C GLY A 3 17.37 15.15 9.74
N TYR A 4 16.70 14.34 10.56
CA TYR A 4 15.64 13.44 10.10
C TYR A 4 14.32 14.21 10.20
N ILE A 5 13.54 14.18 9.13
CA ILE A 5 12.20 14.79 9.10
C ILE A 5 11.21 13.64 9.19
N VAL A 6 10.35 13.71 10.21
CA VAL A 6 9.29 12.72 10.45
C VAL A 6 7.96 13.45 10.33
N PHE A 7 7.09 12.96 9.45
CA PHE A 7 5.74 13.45 9.30
C PHE A 7 4.79 12.54 10.07
N TYR A 8 3.91 13.14 10.86
CA TYR A 8 2.82 12.44 11.52
C TYR A 8 1.58 12.48 10.62
N ASN A 9 0.82 11.38 10.62
CA ASN A 9 -0.36 11.18 9.77
C ASN A 9 -1.47 12.22 10.00
N GLU A 10 -1.52 12.88 11.16
CA GLU A 10 -2.56 13.86 11.49
C GLU A 10 -2.52 15.14 10.65
N PHE A 11 -1.42 15.39 9.93
CA PHE A 11 -1.18 16.65 9.23
C PHE A 11 -0.94 16.52 7.73
N VAL A 12 -0.94 15.30 7.18
CA VAL A 12 -0.60 15.06 5.76
C VAL A 12 -1.46 13.92 5.20
N ASP A 13 -1.96 14.09 3.97
CA ASP A 13 -2.63 13.00 3.26
C ASP A 13 -1.63 11.85 3.03
N ILE A 14 -2.04 10.64 3.42
CA ILE A 14 -1.19 9.46 3.32
C ILE A 14 -0.79 9.14 1.87
N GLN A 15 -1.63 9.48 0.89
CA GLN A 15 -1.34 9.31 -0.53
C GLN A 15 -0.20 10.23 -0.98
N GLU A 16 -0.11 11.45 -0.44
CA GLU A 16 1.02 12.34 -0.70
C GLU A 16 2.32 11.75 -0.14
N LEU A 17 2.27 11.19 1.08
CA LEU A 17 3.41 10.50 1.67
C LEU A 17 3.84 9.30 0.81
N TYR A 18 2.89 8.55 0.23
CA TYR A 18 3.23 7.44 -0.65
C TYR A 18 4.03 7.87 -1.88
N ILE A 19 3.63 8.98 -2.50
CA ILE A 19 4.29 9.54 -3.67
C ILE A 19 5.71 10.01 -3.32
N LEU A 20 5.90 10.60 -2.14
CA LEU A 20 7.20 11.12 -1.68
C LEU A 20 8.17 10.02 -1.24
N CYS A 21 7.68 8.95 -0.61
CA CYS A 21 8.51 7.88 -0.08
C CYS A 21 9.11 6.99 -1.18
N ALA A 22 10.36 6.57 -1.03
CA ALA A 22 11.02 5.66 -1.99
C ALA A 22 10.67 4.18 -1.77
N ALA A 23 10.29 3.82 -0.55
CA ALA A 23 9.91 2.46 -0.15
C ALA A 23 8.90 2.54 1.00
N MET A 24 8.15 1.44 1.20
CA MET A 24 7.27 1.24 2.36
C MET A 24 7.81 0.08 3.21
N ILE A 25 7.73 0.22 4.54
CA ILE A 25 7.89 -0.89 5.49
C ILE A 25 6.57 -1.02 6.22
N THR A 26 6.00 -2.22 6.26
CA THR A 26 4.71 -2.47 6.88
C THR A 26 4.60 -3.94 7.28
N ASP A 27 3.62 -4.30 8.09
CA ASP A 27 3.38 -5.64 8.62
C ASP A 27 2.16 -6.29 7.96
N TYR A 28 0.96 -5.97 8.45
CA TYR A 28 -0.33 -6.54 8.05
C TYR A 28 -1.34 -5.47 7.63
N SER A 29 -0.83 -4.31 7.19
CA SER A 29 -1.65 -3.17 6.80
C SER A 29 -2.24 -3.32 5.38
N SER A 30 -3.48 -2.89 5.20
CA SER A 30 -4.11 -2.82 3.86
C SER A 30 -3.47 -1.78 2.94
N THR A 31 -2.65 -0.87 3.50
CA THR A 31 -1.92 0.17 2.75
C THR A 31 -1.00 -0.39 1.66
N ILE A 32 -0.65 -1.69 1.74
CA ILE A 32 0.06 -2.42 0.68
C ILE A 32 -0.68 -2.32 -0.66
N PHE A 33 -2.01 -2.40 -0.66
CA PHE A 33 -2.80 -2.36 -1.89
C PHE A 33 -2.71 -0.98 -2.56
N ASP A 34 -2.88 0.09 -1.80
CA ASP A 34 -2.78 1.45 -2.32
C ASP A 34 -1.36 1.78 -2.81
N TYR A 35 -0.33 1.40 -2.04
CA TYR A 35 1.06 1.72 -2.37
C TYR A 35 1.59 0.93 -3.58
N ALA A 36 1.06 -0.27 -3.82
CA ALA A 36 1.50 -1.13 -4.91
C ALA A 36 1.31 -0.52 -6.30
N HIS A 37 0.35 0.39 -6.47
CA HIS A 37 0.18 1.15 -7.72
C HIS A 37 1.43 1.95 -8.12
N LEU A 38 2.33 2.24 -7.17
CA LEU A 38 3.58 2.96 -7.42
C LEU A 38 4.72 2.07 -7.90
N ASN A 39 4.59 0.74 -7.83
CA ASN A 39 5.66 -0.24 -8.09
C ASN A 39 6.96 0.02 -7.29
N LYS A 40 6.85 0.75 -6.17
CA LYS A 40 7.95 0.98 -5.23
C LYS A 40 8.01 -0.17 -4.23
N PRO A 41 9.21 -0.56 -3.74
CA PRO A 41 9.35 -1.73 -2.89
C PRO A 41 8.58 -1.59 -1.58
N ILE A 42 7.87 -2.67 -1.24
CA ILE A 42 7.15 -2.87 0.02
C ILE A 42 7.85 -3.97 0.80
N PHE A 43 8.38 -3.64 1.98
CA PHE A 43 9.05 -4.58 2.87
C PHE A 43 8.11 -5.02 3.99
N LEU A 44 8.05 -6.34 4.22
CA LEU A 44 7.19 -6.93 5.26
C LEU A 44 7.96 -7.12 6.56
N LEU A 45 7.53 -6.45 7.62
CA LEU A 45 8.06 -6.59 8.98
C LEU A 45 7.12 -7.47 9.82
N GLN A 46 7.13 -8.77 9.53
CA GLN A 46 6.20 -9.74 10.12
C GLN A 46 6.90 -10.66 11.12
N GLU A 47 7.36 -10.11 12.25
CA GLU A 47 8.09 -10.86 13.28
C GLU A 47 7.24 -11.97 13.94
N ASP A 48 5.92 -11.80 13.95
CA ASP A 48 4.95 -12.61 14.70
C ASP A 48 3.93 -13.33 13.80
N ASN A 49 4.27 -13.57 12.52
CA ASN A 49 3.34 -14.10 11.51
C ASN A 49 2.59 -15.37 11.98
N SER A 50 3.27 -16.29 12.66
CA SER A 50 2.66 -17.52 13.17
C SER A 50 1.58 -17.26 14.22
N GLN A 51 1.77 -16.26 15.07
CA GLN A 51 0.81 -15.89 16.13
C GLN A 51 -0.34 -15.11 15.51
N TYR A 52 -0.04 -14.10 14.69
CA TYR A 52 -1.06 -13.31 14.01
C TYR A 52 -1.99 -14.17 13.15
N LYS A 53 -1.45 -15.17 12.45
CA LYS A 53 -2.25 -16.09 11.63
C LYS A 53 -3.19 -16.97 12.46
N GLN A 54 -2.85 -17.29 13.70
CA GLN A 54 -3.72 -18.06 14.60
C GLN A 54 -4.82 -17.20 15.20
N ASP A 55 -4.48 -15.98 15.62
CA ASP A 55 -5.39 -15.11 16.37
C ASP A 55 -6.35 -14.32 15.46
N VAL A 56 -5.84 -13.85 14.33
CA VAL A 56 -6.57 -12.97 13.39
C VAL A 56 -6.81 -13.68 12.05
N GLY A 57 -5.77 -14.32 11.52
CA GLY A 57 -5.81 -14.95 10.21
C GLY A 57 -5.70 -13.96 9.04
N PHE A 58 -5.59 -14.49 7.83
CA PHE A 58 -5.53 -13.71 6.59
C PHE A 58 -6.61 -14.16 5.61
N TYR A 59 -7.15 -13.22 4.83
CA TYR A 59 -8.07 -13.54 3.74
C TYR A 59 -7.38 -14.33 2.61
N PHE A 60 -6.07 -14.13 2.42
CA PHE A 60 -5.24 -14.81 1.43
C PHE A 60 -3.76 -14.71 1.83
N ASP A 61 -2.90 -15.53 1.23
CA ASP A 61 -1.45 -15.38 1.37
C ASP A 61 -0.94 -14.30 0.39
N ILE A 62 -0.32 -13.25 0.95
CA ILE A 62 0.21 -12.12 0.17
C ILE A 62 1.26 -12.56 -0.86
N ASN A 63 1.97 -13.67 -0.60
CA ASN A 63 2.95 -14.23 -1.53
C ASN A 63 2.33 -14.91 -2.76
N GLU A 64 1.01 -15.20 -2.75
CA GLU A 64 0.30 -15.68 -3.94
C GLU A 64 0.03 -14.58 -4.96
N VAL A 65 0.08 -13.32 -4.53
CA VAL A 65 -0.31 -12.17 -5.37
C VAL A 65 0.87 -11.30 -5.79
N GLY A 66 2.06 -11.52 -5.22
CA GLY A 66 3.26 -10.81 -5.60
C GLY A 66 4.47 -11.23 -4.77
N ARG A 67 5.60 -10.58 -5.03
CA ARG A 67 6.83 -10.76 -4.23
C ARG A 67 7.00 -9.59 -3.28
N PHE A 68 7.24 -9.91 -2.02
CA PHE A 68 7.45 -8.92 -0.97
C PHE A 68 8.71 -9.30 -0.19
N PRO A 69 9.78 -8.47 -0.22
CA PRO A 69 10.95 -8.73 0.60
C PRO A 69 10.61 -8.63 2.09
N GLU A 70 11.11 -9.56 2.89
CA GLU A 70 11.07 -9.43 4.34
C GLU A 70 12.05 -8.34 4.79
N ALA A 71 11.56 -7.44 5.63
CA ALA A 71 12.36 -6.42 6.28
C ALA A 71 13.36 -7.09 7.22
N ALA A 72 14.65 -6.75 7.10
CA ALA A 72 15.63 -7.22 8.07
C ALA A 72 15.37 -6.57 9.43
N LEU A 73 15.41 -7.38 10.49
CA LEU A 73 15.23 -6.91 11.87
C LEU A 73 16.45 -6.14 12.42
N ASN A 74 17.55 -6.14 11.66
CA ASN A 74 18.76 -5.39 12.00
C ASN A 74 18.82 -4.11 11.17
N GLU A 75 18.96 -2.97 11.84
CA GLU A 75 18.98 -1.63 11.23
C GLU A 75 19.99 -1.50 10.07
N THR A 76 21.22 -1.97 10.25
CA THR A 76 22.26 -1.89 9.21
C THR A 76 21.90 -2.70 7.98
N LYS A 77 21.35 -3.91 8.18
CA LYS A 77 20.86 -4.76 7.09
C LYS A 77 19.65 -4.13 6.41
N LEU A 78 18.71 -3.58 7.17
CA LEU A 78 17.53 -2.91 6.64
C LEU A 78 17.89 -1.68 5.81
N ALA A 79 18.78 -0.82 6.33
CA ALA A 79 19.29 0.33 5.58
C ALA A 79 19.97 -0.09 4.26
N THR A 80 20.70 -1.22 4.29
CA THR A 80 21.30 -1.80 3.09
C THR A 80 20.25 -2.34 2.12
N GLN A 81 19.18 -2.96 2.61
CA GLN A 81 18.06 -3.43 1.77
C GLN A 81 17.32 -2.26 1.11
N LEU A 82 16.96 -1.23 1.88
CA LEU A 82 16.24 -0.05 1.42
C LEU A 82 16.97 0.71 0.30
N THR A 83 18.30 0.61 0.23
CA THR A 83 19.11 1.28 -0.80
C THR A 83 19.39 0.42 -2.03
N ARG A 84 19.13 -0.90 -1.96
CA ARG A 84 19.48 -1.86 -3.03
C ARG A 84 18.28 -2.44 -3.76
N VAL A 85 17.15 -2.58 -3.09
CA VAL A 85 15.93 -3.09 -3.71
C VAL A 85 15.29 -1.95 -4.49
N GLY A 86 15.14 -2.15 -5.80
CA GLY A 86 14.48 -1.20 -6.70
C GLY A 86 12.98 -1.45 -6.79
N ALA A 87 12.40 -0.96 -7.89
CA ALA A 87 11.00 -1.19 -8.20
C ALA A 87 10.65 -2.69 -8.26
N ILE A 88 9.46 -3.03 -7.78
CA ILE A 88 8.89 -4.38 -7.81
C ILE A 88 7.58 -4.30 -8.58
N ASP A 89 7.37 -5.23 -9.50
CA ASP A 89 6.13 -5.30 -10.28
C ASP A 89 5.01 -5.95 -9.45
N TYR A 90 3.95 -5.18 -9.21
CA TYR A 90 2.75 -5.63 -8.51
C TYR A 90 1.54 -5.83 -9.45
N SER A 91 1.76 -5.90 -10.76
CA SER A 91 0.70 -6.06 -11.76
C SER A 91 -0.23 -7.25 -11.48
N GLN A 92 0.31 -8.38 -11.00
CA GLN A 92 -0.48 -9.55 -10.61
C GLN A 92 -1.45 -9.23 -9.46
N MET A 93 -0.98 -8.57 -8.41
CA MET A 93 -1.80 -8.15 -7.28
C MET A 93 -2.86 -7.15 -7.71
N ILE A 94 -2.46 -6.13 -8.49
CA ILE A 94 -3.36 -5.10 -9.00
C ILE A 94 -4.47 -5.73 -9.85
N SER A 95 -4.11 -6.61 -10.79
CA SER A 95 -5.07 -7.27 -11.65
C SER A 95 -6.03 -8.19 -10.88
N ARG A 96 -5.58 -8.84 -9.80
CA ARG A 96 -6.39 -9.80 -9.04
C ARG A 96 -7.28 -9.12 -8.01
N LEU A 97 -6.79 -8.11 -7.32
CA LEU A 97 -7.44 -7.52 -6.14
C LEU A 97 -7.97 -6.10 -6.38
N MET A 98 -7.37 -5.34 -7.28
CA MET A 98 -7.63 -3.90 -7.49
C MET A 98 -8.11 -3.58 -8.91
N LYS A 99 -8.74 -4.55 -9.59
CA LYS A 99 -9.20 -4.42 -10.99
C LYS A 99 -10.15 -3.24 -11.26
N ASN A 100 -10.78 -2.72 -10.21
CA ASN A 100 -11.75 -1.63 -10.29
C ASN A 100 -11.12 -0.26 -9.98
N ASP A 101 -9.85 -0.22 -9.59
CA ASP A 101 -9.15 1.02 -9.31
C ASP A 101 -8.90 1.74 -10.63
N LYS A 102 -9.47 2.94 -10.75
CA LYS A 102 -9.38 3.77 -11.94
C LYS A 102 -9.19 5.22 -11.52
N SER A 103 -8.41 5.96 -12.30
CA SER A 103 -8.17 7.39 -12.06
C SER A 103 -9.44 8.24 -12.09
N ASN A 104 -10.50 7.76 -12.75
CA ASN A 104 -11.79 8.44 -12.86
C ASN A 104 -12.86 7.92 -11.86
N SER A 105 -12.48 7.11 -10.86
CA SER A 105 -13.44 6.58 -9.88
C SER A 105 -14.24 7.68 -9.18
N SER A 106 -13.58 8.75 -8.73
CA SER A 106 -14.26 9.90 -8.09
C SER A 106 -15.25 10.59 -9.03
N GLU A 107 -14.87 10.79 -10.30
CA GLU A 107 -15.75 11.37 -11.32
C GLU A 107 -16.96 10.48 -11.59
N ASN A 108 -16.76 9.17 -11.68
CA ASN A 108 -17.85 8.20 -11.91
C ASN A 108 -18.84 8.19 -10.75
N ILE A 109 -18.35 8.27 -9.50
CA ILE A 109 -19.21 8.36 -8.31
C ILE A 109 -20.01 9.66 -8.32
N LEU A 110 -19.38 10.80 -8.63
CA LEU A 110 -20.08 12.09 -8.73
C LEU A 110 -21.17 12.03 -9.82
N LYS A 111 -20.86 11.49 -11.00
CA LYS A 111 -21.85 11.29 -12.06
C LYS A 111 -23.02 10.45 -11.59
N TYR A 112 -22.78 9.32 -10.92
CA TYR A 112 -23.85 8.47 -10.40
C TYR A 112 -24.74 9.21 -9.40
N ILE A 113 -24.14 9.89 -8.42
CA ILE A 113 -24.88 10.63 -7.38
C ILE A 113 -25.71 11.78 -8.00
N PHE A 114 -25.15 12.53 -8.95
CA PHE A 114 -25.81 13.73 -9.46
C PHE A 114 -26.69 13.51 -10.71
N THR A 115 -26.52 12.41 -11.45
CA THR A 115 -27.36 12.10 -12.62
C THR A 115 -28.69 11.46 -12.21
N ASP A 116 -28.68 10.55 -11.24
CA ASP A 116 -29.91 9.89 -10.75
C ASP A 116 -30.83 10.81 -9.93
N ASN A 117 -30.33 11.96 -9.47
CA ASN A 117 -31.11 12.95 -8.72
C ASN A 117 -31.81 13.99 -9.61
N ILE A 118 -31.46 14.09 -10.89
CA ILE A 118 -32.11 15.02 -11.83
C ILE A 118 -33.36 14.38 -12.46
N GLU A 119 -33.38 13.06 -12.66
CA GLU A 119 -34.54 12.38 -13.28
C GLU A 119 -35.70 12.10 -12.31
N LYS A 120 -35.50 12.19 -11.00
CA LYS A 120 -36.54 11.89 -9.98
C LYS A 120 -37.25 13.12 -9.40
N SER A 121 -36.92 14.32 -9.88
CA SER A 121 -37.53 15.58 -9.42
C SER A 121 -38.34 16.31 -10.51
N GLY A 122 -38.66 15.62 -11.62
CA GLY A 122 -39.51 16.11 -12.71
C GLY A 122 -40.92 15.54 -12.68
#